data_AF-A0A101AA64-F1
#
_entry.id   AF-A0A101AA64-F1
#
_cell.length_a   1.000
_cell.length_b   1.000
_cell.length_c   1.000
_cell.angle_alpha   90.00
_cell.angle_beta   90.00
_cell.angle_gamma   90.00
#
_symmetry.space_group_name_H-M   'P 1'
#
loop_
_entity.id
_entity.type
_entity.pdbx_description
1 polymer ?
#
loop_
_entity_poly.entity_id
_entity_poly.type
_entity_poly.pdbx_seq_one_letter_code
_entity_poly.pdbx_strand_id
1 'polypeptide(L)'
;MPDRPGITDSVAARQNSATAVCEAFGFPEGDWPLFARLASGPTAPHDEEALYQYIDVKIAERCWKPTDDLLSNLIDVEVDGVELTVDEIYRFVSTLIGVRVF
;
A
#
# COMPACT_ATOMS: atom_id res chain seq x y z
N MET A 1 -4.46 -32.01 -5.73
CA MET A 1 -5.45 -31.42 -4.81
C MET A 1 -6.39 -30.57 -5.63
N PRO A 2 -7.72 -30.69 -5.53
CA PRO A 2 -8.60 -29.87 -6.35
C PRO A 2 -8.64 -28.46 -5.75
N ASP A 3 -8.46 -27.50 -6.64
CA ASP A 3 -8.59 -26.08 -6.38
C ASP A 3 -9.96 -25.80 -5.75
N ARG A 4 -10.00 -25.19 -4.56
CA ARG A 4 -11.25 -24.89 -3.84
C ARG A 4 -11.75 -23.56 -4.38
N PRO A 5 -12.84 -23.52 -5.19
CA PRO A 5 -13.23 -22.31 -5.94
C PRO A 5 -13.35 -21.05 -5.07
N GLY A 6 -13.89 -21.18 -3.85
CA GLY A 6 -14.06 -20.05 -2.94
C GLY A 6 -12.79 -19.45 -2.33
N ILE A 7 -11.64 -20.15 -2.36
CA ILE A 7 -10.37 -19.60 -1.89
C ILE A 7 -9.75 -18.73 -2.99
N THR A 8 -9.78 -19.20 -4.23
CA THR A 8 -9.22 -18.52 -5.40
C THR A 8 -9.98 -17.24 -5.72
N ASP A 9 -11.31 -17.26 -5.60
CA ASP A 9 -12.16 -16.06 -5.76
C ASP A 9 -11.84 -14.99 -4.69
N SER A 10 -11.54 -15.41 -3.44
CA SER A 10 -11.19 -14.48 -2.35
C SER A 10 -9.81 -13.86 -2.55
N VAL A 11 -8.85 -14.62 -3.07
CA VAL A 11 -7.49 -14.12 -3.36
C VAL A 11 -7.54 -13.12 -4.53
N ALA A 12 -8.26 -13.45 -5.60
CA ALA A 12 -8.43 -12.56 -6.74
C ALA A 12 -9.14 -11.25 -6.34
N ALA A 13 -10.17 -11.32 -5.49
CA ALA A 13 -10.83 -10.12 -4.97
C ALA A 13 -9.87 -9.20 -4.16
N ARG A 14 -8.97 -9.78 -3.36
CA ARG A 14 -7.95 -9.02 -2.61
C ARG A 14 -6.93 -8.37 -3.53
N GLN A 15 -6.48 -9.09 -4.54
CA GLN A 15 -5.54 -8.55 -5.54
C GLN A 15 -6.17 -7.36 -6.28
N ASN A 16 -7.41 -7.49 -6.76
CA ASN A 16 -8.11 -6.40 -7.43
C ASN A 16 -8.31 -5.19 -6.52
N SER A 17 -8.60 -5.42 -5.24
CA SER A 17 -8.72 -4.34 -4.24
C SER A 17 -7.38 -3.63 -4.02
N ALA A 18 -6.28 -4.37 -3.92
CA ALA A 18 -4.94 -3.80 -3.78
C ALA A 18 -4.56 -2.94 -4.99
N THR A 19 -4.92 -3.38 -6.21
CA THR A 19 -4.70 -2.60 -7.43
C THR A 19 -5.43 -1.25 -7.41
N ALA A 20 -6.72 -1.24 -7.05
CA ALA A 20 -7.49 0.01 -6.91
C ALA A 20 -6.92 0.94 -5.83
N VAL A 21 -6.36 0.37 -4.75
CA VAL A 21 -5.66 1.13 -3.71
C VAL A 21 -4.35 1.71 -4.21
N CYS A 22 -3.56 0.97 -5.01
CA CYS A 22 -2.35 1.49 -5.64
C CYS A 22 -2.63 2.66 -6.58
N GLU A 23 -3.73 2.58 -7.33
CA GLU A 23 -4.21 3.68 -8.17
C GLU A 23 -4.54 4.92 -7.32
N ALA A 24 -5.28 4.75 -6.22
CA ALA A 24 -5.60 5.85 -5.30
C ALA A 24 -4.34 6.51 -4.70
N PHE A 25 -3.31 5.73 -4.37
CA PHE A 25 -2.02 6.24 -3.91
C PHE A 25 -1.16 6.88 -5.00
N GLY A 26 -1.57 6.83 -6.27
CA GLY A 26 -0.77 7.35 -7.38
C GLY A 26 0.51 6.56 -7.61
N PHE A 27 0.54 5.28 -7.24
CA PHE A 27 1.68 4.41 -7.51
C PHE A 27 1.77 4.06 -8.99
N PRO A 28 2.97 4.00 -9.59
CA PRO A 28 3.13 3.59 -10.98
C PRO A 28 2.52 2.21 -11.24
N GLU A 29 1.81 2.05 -12.36
CA GLU A 29 1.17 0.79 -12.74
C GLU A 29 2.15 -0.39 -12.80
N GLY A 30 3.41 -0.13 -13.15
CA GLY A 30 4.49 -1.13 -13.17
C GLY A 30 4.78 -1.75 -11.80
N ASP A 31 4.43 -1.06 -10.72
CA ASP A 31 4.66 -1.51 -9.34
C ASP A 31 3.45 -2.27 -8.76
N TRP A 32 2.27 -2.18 -9.39
CA TRP A 32 1.03 -2.81 -8.90
C TRP A 32 1.14 -4.34 -8.68
N PRO A 33 1.85 -5.13 -9.53
CA PRO A 33 2.04 -6.55 -9.29
C PRO A 33 2.73 -6.88 -7.96
N LEU A 34 3.61 -6.01 -7.46
CA LEU A 34 4.25 -6.17 -6.16
C LEU A 34 3.20 -6.17 -5.04
N PHE A 35 2.30 -5.19 -5.05
CA PHE A 35 1.28 -5.01 -4.02
C PHE A 35 0.18 -6.07 -4.10
N ALA A 36 -0.23 -6.46 -5.30
CA ALA A 36 -1.15 -7.58 -5.49
C ALA A 36 -0.57 -8.88 -4.92
N ARG A 37 0.74 -9.12 -5.06
CA ARG A 37 1.43 -10.25 -4.41
C ARG A 37 1.38 -10.12 -2.89
N LEU A 38 1.74 -8.95 -2.34
CA LEU A 38 1.75 -8.72 -0.89
C LEU A 38 0.37 -8.91 -0.25
N ALA A 39 -0.71 -8.48 -0.92
CA ALA A 39 -2.09 -8.62 -0.44
C ALA A 39 -2.64 -10.07 -0.52
N SER A 40 -1.98 -10.96 -1.24
CA SER A 40 -2.47 -12.33 -1.48
C SER A 40 -2.14 -13.32 -0.36
N GLY A 41 -1.22 -12.98 0.55
CA GLY A 41 -0.71 -13.91 1.56
C GLY A 41 -0.04 -13.23 2.75
N PRO A 42 0.53 -14.02 3.69
CA PRO A 42 1.32 -13.50 4.80
C PRO A 42 2.52 -12.72 4.30
N THR A 43 2.80 -11.59 4.93
CA THR A 43 3.97 -10.77 4.64
C THR A 43 5.11 -11.20 5.55
N ALA A 44 6.29 -11.49 4.98
CA ALA A 44 7.46 -11.74 5.79
C ALA A 44 8.12 -10.40 6.20
N PRO A 45 8.95 -10.36 7.26
CA PRO A 45 9.57 -9.11 7.71
C PRO A 45 10.36 -8.37 6.61
N HIS A 46 10.99 -9.11 5.70
CA HIS A 46 11.71 -8.52 4.56
C HIS A 46 10.79 -7.90 3.50
N ASP A 47 9.57 -8.41 3.35
CA ASP A 47 8.57 -7.83 2.45
C ASP A 47 8.01 -6.52 3.02
N GLU A 48 7.86 -6.45 4.35
CA GLU A 48 7.46 -5.23 5.07
C GLU A 48 8.53 -4.15 4.99
N GLU A 49 9.81 -4.50 5.21
CA GLU A 49 10.92 -3.57 5.04
C GLU A 49 11.01 -3.02 3.61
N ALA A 50 10.84 -3.89 2.60
CA ALA A 50 10.82 -3.46 1.21
C ALA A 50 9.64 -2.52 0.89
N LEU A 51 8.48 -2.74 1.51
CA LEU A 51 7.34 -1.85 1.40
C LEU A 51 7.63 -0.47 2.00
N TYR A 52 8.23 -0.40 3.19
CA TYR A 52 8.58 0.87 3.83
C TYR A 52 9.62 1.65 3.02
N GLN A 53 10.66 0.98 2.52
CA GLN A 53 11.64 1.59 1.63
C GLN A 53 11.01 2.13 0.34
N TYR A 54 10.04 1.40 -0.23
CA TYR A 54 9.30 1.90 -1.39
C TYR A 54 8.49 3.15 -1.03
N ILE A 55 7.78 3.14 0.12
CA ILE A 55 6.98 4.27 0.57
C ILE A 55 7.87 5.49 0.82
N ASP A 56 9.06 5.34 1.39
CA ASP A 56 10.01 6.44 1.59
C ASP A 56 10.37 7.15 0.29
N VAL A 57 10.67 6.37 -0.75
CA VAL A 57 10.95 6.92 -2.08
C VAL A 57 9.74 7.68 -2.60
N LYS A 58 8.53 7.15 -2.43
CA LYS A 58 7.31 7.82 -2.88
C LYS A 58 7.01 9.07 -2.08
N ILE A 59 7.21 9.08 -0.77
CA ILE A 59 7.10 10.29 0.06
C ILE A 59 8.09 11.34 -0.44
N ALA A 60 9.37 10.98 -0.61
CA ALA A 60 10.39 11.90 -1.09
C ALA A 60 10.06 12.50 -2.47
N GLU A 61 9.52 11.69 -3.39
CA GLU A 61 9.03 12.16 -4.69
C GLU A 61 7.92 13.23 -4.53
N ARG A 62 6.94 13.00 -3.64
CA ARG A 62 5.82 13.93 -3.40
C ARG A 62 6.26 15.19 -2.66
N CYS A 63 7.22 15.08 -1.74
CA CYS A 63 7.80 16.24 -1.07
C CYS A 63 8.49 17.18 -2.06
N TRP A 64 9.13 16.64 -3.10
CA TRP A 64 9.71 17.45 -4.18
C TRP A 64 8.65 17.94 -5.18
N LYS A 65 7.68 17.10 -5.51
CA LYS A 65 6.64 17.38 -6.50
C LYS A 65 5.30 16.81 -6.04
N PRO A 66 4.49 17.61 -5.33
CA PRO A 66 3.17 17.18 -4.88
C PRO A 66 2.28 16.77 -6.06
N THR A 67 1.44 15.77 -5.82
CA THR A 67 0.45 15.23 -6.74
C THR A 67 -0.94 15.28 -6.09
N ASP A 68 -1.99 15.05 -6.88
CA ASP A 68 -3.37 14.95 -6.38
C ASP A 68 -3.73 13.47 -6.12
N ASP A 69 -2.86 12.78 -5.36
CA ASP A 69 -3.05 11.37 -4.99
C ASP A 69 -3.22 11.22 -3.47
N LEU A 70 -3.70 10.04 -3.06
CA LEU A 70 -3.95 9.76 -1.65
C LEU A 70 -2.66 9.84 -0.81
N LEU A 71 -1.50 9.52 -1.36
CA LEU A 71 -0.24 9.62 -0.62
C LEU A 71 0.12 11.09 -0.35
N SER A 72 -0.03 11.97 -1.34
CA SER A 72 0.10 13.42 -1.15
C SER A 72 -0.87 13.95 -0.11
N ASN A 73 -2.13 13.50 -0.12
CA ASN A 73 -3.10 13.88 0.90
C ASN A 73 -2.71 13.40 2.30
N LEU A 74 -2.11 12.21 2.45
CA LEU A 74 -1.61 11.72 3.74
C LEU A 74 -0.36 12.47 4.23
N ILE A 75 0.46 13.00 3.32
CA ILE A 75 1.62 13.81 3.67
C ILE A 75 1.20 15.19 4.19
N ASP A 76 0.15 15.78 3.59
CA ASP A 76 -0.32 17.14 3.90
C ASP A 76 -1.40 17.19 4.98
N VAL A 77 -1.96 16.04 5.39
CA VAL A 77 -3.06 16.02 6.37
C VAL A 77 -2.57 16.43 7.76
N GLU A 78 -3.26 17.41 8.31
CA GLU A 78 -3.08 17.89 9.67
C GLU A 78 -4.37 17.71 10.46
N VAL A 79 -4.29 17.11 11.65
CA VAL A 79 -5.40 16.96 12.58
C VAL A 79 -5.03 17.64 13.88
N ASP A 80 -5.83 18.62 14.30
CA ASP A 80 -5.60 19.41 15.53
C ASP A 80 -4.20 20.05 15.61
N GLY A 81 -3.63 20.51 14.49
CA GLY A 81 -2.29 21.09 14.49
C GLY A 81 -1.14 20.09 14.34
N VAL A 82 -1.46 18.80 14.14
CA VAL A 82 -0.47 17.72 14.12
C VAL A 82 -0.52 16.98 12.79
N GLU A 83 0.61 16.99 12.09
CA GLU A 83 0.85 16.20 10.87
C GLU A 83 1.04 14.71 11.19
N LEU A 84 0.78 13.84 10.22
CA LEU A 84 1.13 12.42 10.35
C LEU A 84 2.65 12.22 10.34
N THR A 85 3.11 11.37 11.25
CA THR A 85 4.47 10.85 11.20
C THR A 85 4.64 9.86 10.05
N VAL A 86 5.88 9.65 9.63
CA VAL A 86 6.21 8.67 8.59
C VAL A 86 5.73 7.26 8.98
N ASP A 87 5.87 6.88 10.24
CA ASP A 87 5.39 5.59 10.77
C ASP A 87 3.86 5.43 10.67
N GLU A 88 3.12 6.54 10.84
CA GLU A 88 1.66 6.54 10.66
C GLU A 88 1.28 6.42 9.19
N ILE A 89 2.00 7.09 8.29
CA ILE A 89 1.80 6.95 6.84
C ILE A 89 2.05 5.50 6.42
N TYR A 90 3.13 4.87 6.88
CA TYR A 90 3.37 3.44 6.64
C TYR A 90 2.20 2.57 7.08
N ARG A 91 1.66 2.83 8.28
CA ARG A 91 0.53 2.07 8.81
C ARG A 91 -0.71 2.24 7.96
N PHE A 92 -1.02 3.46 7.51
CA PHE A 92 -2.16 3.70 6.61
C PHE A 92 -2.01 2.98 5.28
N VAL A 93 -0.83 3.08 4.65
CA VAL A 93 -0.55 2.44 3.36
C VAL A 93 -0.64 0.92 3.48
N SER A 94 0.04 0.31 4.45
CA SER A 94 0.00 -1.14 4.69
C SER A 94 -1.42 -1.64 4.98
N THR A 95 -2.18 -0.89 5.78
CA THR A 95 -3.58 -1.24 6.13
C THR A 95 -4.46 -1.22 4.88
N LEU A 96 -4.36 -0.17 4.06
CA LEU A 96 -5.20 0.00 2.88
C LEU A 96 -4.86 -1.02 1.78
N ILE A 97 -3.58 -1.37 1.61
CA ILE A 97 -3.17 -2.42 0.67
C ILE A 97 -3.61 -3.82 1.16
N GLY A 98 -3.93 -3.96 2.45
CA GLY A 98 -4.36 -5.22 3.05
C GLY A 98 -3.20 -6.15 3.41
N VAL A 99 -2.01 -5.58 3.66
CA VAL A 99 -0.82 -6.30 4.12
C VAL A 99 -1.12 -6.90 5.49
N ARG A 100 -0.88 -8.20 5.65
CA ARG A 100 -1.08 -8.90 6.93
C ARG A 100 0.28 -9.13 7.59
N VAL A 101 0.66 -8.18 8.43
CA VAL A 101 1.79 -8.32 9.34
C VAL A 101 1.37 -9.24 10.50
N PHE A 102 2.19 -10.24 10.81
CA PHE A 102 1.96 -11.21 11.89
C PHE A 102 2.85 -10.92 13.10
#